data_AF-A0A1Y2FQN7-F1
#
_entry.id   AF-A0A1Y2FQN7-F1
#
_cell.length_a   1.000
_cell.length_b   1.000
_cell.length_c   1.000
_cell.angle_alpha   90.00
_cell.angle_beta   90.00
_cell.angle_gamma   90.00
#
_symmetry.space_group_name_H-M   'P 1'
#
loop_
_entity.id
_entity.type
_entity.pdbx_description
1 polymer ?
#
loop_
_entity_poly.entity_id
_entity_poly.type
_entity_poly.pdbx_seq_one_letter_code
_entity_poly.pdbx_strand_id
1 'polypeptide(L)'
;MLCHGCRRAAQPLRQLGSIRHVGADVFPGSSIVQARAERRRKKADIETSEDPLAEPTTIKARRKRQSRALLASVEAIPSPKIRNLVKEVNDDPDTSLAMLRKYAWSSPTVGNATLLDAALQQTELASHKGKLVLEMNPGPGVLTEAVIRHMQPNRYICLEPRQTFHKYLTRLAPQMSAPSNFQIVKEDGYDWSTYKTLEQEAYLPRDQFSHPRDEVNPHFVFIASPAENAMDQLVAQWMETLGTHSWLQRYGRVRMLLLVNQSTRARMLASPGSSLRTRGTFVREAVCEVKEIIHTPWILNKEKKSLKSPWLQDFKDLPQTSASLVATPQDFFPMSNMSMVELTPFAKCKITAPWETFDYICKALLIHRTTPLYRQMRQIASGAYKILEDVSDELKLKTPAQMTVEEMNLVAEAFERWPFRPDVLQTEAPEPGDTRSGSELRQYYQNRISGASSDKWGMPDTLKKKSSI
;
A
#
# COMPACT_ATOMS: atom_id res chain seq x y z
N MET A 1 70.45 20.57 30.08
CA MET A 1 70.14 22.02 30.18
C MET A 1 68.93 22.19 31.10
N LEU A 2 68.99 23.21 31.94
CA LEU A 2 68.20 23.47 33.14
C LEU A 2 66.74 23.91 32.88
N CYS A 3 65.86 23.55 33.83
CA CYS A 3 64.81 24.35 34.54
C CYS A 3 63.86 25.29 33.76
N HIS A 4 62.59 25.56 34.10
CA HIS A 4 61.64 25.42 35.24
C HIS A 4 60.22 25.47 34.58
N GLY A 5 59.08 24.96 35.09
CA GLY A 5 58.57 24.82 36.44
C GLY A 5 57.28 25.65 36.59
N CYS A 6 56.11 25.02 36.80
CA CYS A 6 55.10 25.54 37.74
C CYS A 6 54.11 24.44 38.18
N ARG A 7 53.88 24.37 39.49
CA ARG A 7 53.16 23.35 40.26
C ARG A 7 51.78 23.84 40.73
N ARG A 8 50.99 22.90 41.28
CA ARG A 8 50.04 22.95 42.43
C ARG A 8 48.56 22.94 42.02
N ALA A 9 47.64 22.25 42.72
CA ALA A 9 47.72 21.35 43.86
C ALA A 9 46.45 20.48 43.93
N ALA A 10 46.57 19.35 44.64
CA ALA A 10 45.52 18.37 44.92
C ALA A 10 45.01 18.48 46.37
N GLN A 11 43.92 17.73 46.65
CA GLN A 11 43.38 17.19 47.92
C GLN A 11 42.22 17.96 48.62
N PRO A 12 41.41 17.30 49.51
CA PRO A 12 41.17 15.85 49.72
C PRO A 12 39.70 15.42 49.98
N LEU A 13 39.49 14.10 49.92
CA LEU A 13 38.38 13.33 50.52
C LEU A 13 38.39 13.41 52.07
N ARG A 14 37.19 13.46 52.69
CA ARG A 14 36.98 13.21 54.13
C ARG A 14 35.94 12.13 54.39
N GLN A 15 36.25 11.34 55.41
CA GLN A 15 35.56 10.16 55.93
C GLN A 15 34.52 10.47 57.03
N LEU A 16 33.57 9.55 57.17
CA LEU A 16 32.98 8.89 58.35
C LEU A 16 32.70 9.64 59.67
N GLY A 17 31.47 9.42 60.15
CA GLY A 17 31.01 9.39 61.55
C GLY A 17 29.48 9.21 61.55
N SER A 18 28.77 8.55 62.47
CA SER A 18 29.06 7.77 63.67
C SER A 18 27.77 7.03 64.03
N ILE A 19 27.90 5.85 64.63
CA ILE A 19 26.83 4.99 65.17
C ILE A 19 26.28 5.58 66.49
N ARG A 20 24.97 5.45 66.73
CA ARG A 20 24.35 5.33 68.08
C ARG A 20 23.15 4.36 68.03
N HIS A 21 23.17 3.33 68.88
CA HIS A 21 22.00 2.62 69.43
C HIS A 21 21.34 3.51 70.50
N VAL A 22 20.06 3.43 70.90
CA VAL A 22 19.22 2.31 71.39
C VAL A 22 17.75 2.76 71.32
N GLY A 23 16.81 1.83 71.13
CA GLY A 23 15.38 2.03 71.45
C GLY A 23 14.48 0.95 70.86
N ALA A 24 14.17 -0.07 71.66
CA ALA A 24 13.20 -1.12 71.35
C ALA A 24 11.75 -0.57 71.39
N ASP A 25 10.88 -1.09 70.51
CA ASP A 25 9.62 -1.77 70.87
C ASP A 25 8.51 -1.68 69.78
N VAL A 26 7.80 -2.81 69.66
CA VAL A 26 6.45 -3.04 69.09
C VAL A 26 6.25 -3.10 67.56
N PHE A 27 6.08 -4.34 67.06
CA PHE A 27 5.24 -4.66 65.89
C PHE A 27 3.75 -4.69 66.33
N PRO A 28 2.80 -4.26 65.47
CA PRO A 28 2.10 -5.22 64.59
C PRO A 28 1.86 -4.63 63.17
N GLY A 29 1.88 -5.37 62.07
CA GLY A 29 1.09 -6.58 61.84
C GLY A 29 -0.27 -6.28 61.20
N SER A 30 -0.39 -5.37 60.20
CA SER A 30 -1.68 -5.15 59.52
C SER A 30 -1.67 -4.58 58.08
N SER A 31 -0.54 -4.44 57.35
CA SER A 31 -0.57 -3.67 56.07
C SER A 31 -0.67 -4.48 54.76
N ILE A 32 -0.49 -5.81 54.74
CA ILE A 32 -0.49 -6.57 53.46
C ILE A 32 -1.89 -7.07 53.08
N VAL A 33 -2.71 -7.45 54.06
CA VAL A 33 -4.09 -7.95 53.81
C VAL A 33 -5.01 -6.80 53.42
N GLN A 34 -4.87 -5.63 54.06
CA GLN A 34 -5.62 -4.42 53.71
C GLN A 34 -5.26 -3.91 52.31
N ALA A 35 -3.97 -3.90 51.94
CA ALA A 35 -3.53 -3.54 50.59
C ALA A 35 -4.04 -4.51 49.51
N ARG A 36 -4.18 -5.81 49.82
CA ARG A 36 -4.78 -6.80 48.90
C ARG A 36 -6.30 -6.63 48.78
N ALA A 37 -6.99 -6.27 49.87
CA ALA A 37 -8.42 -5.99 49.86
C ALA A 37 -8.76 -4.72 49.06
N GLU A 38 -7.96 -3.65 49.21
CA GLU A 38 -8.11 -2.42 48.41
C GLU A 38 -7.82 -2.65 46.92
N ARG A 39 -6.80 -3.43 46.58
CA ARG A 39 -6.56 -3.81 45.17
C ARG A 39 -7.70 -4.64 44.58
N ARG A 40 -8.34 -5.50 45.38
CA ARG A 40 -9.52 -6.26 44.95
C ARG A 40 -10.76 -5.37 44.78
N ARG A 41 -10.98 -4.38 45.67
CA ARG A 41 -12.05 -3.38 45.51
C ARG A 41 -11.84 -2.51 44.27
N LYS A 42 -10.65 -1.91 44.09
CA LYS A 42 -10.33 -1.13 42.89
C LYS A 42 -10.45 -1.94 41.60
N LYS A 43 -10.14 -3.24 41.63
CA LYS A 43 -10.33 -4.12 40.48
C LYS A 43 -11.81 -4.40 40.20
N ALA A 44 -12.62 -4.57 41.23
CA ALA A 44 -14.07 -4.74 41.09
C ALA A 44 -14.74 -3.47 40.55
N ASP A 45 -14.33 -2.28 41.01
CA ASP A 45 -14.84 -0.98 40.56
C ASP A 45 -14.45 -0.68 39.09
N ILE A 46 -13.30 -1.19 38.63
CA ILE A 46 -12.89 -1.12 37.21
C ILE A 46 -13.70 -2.11 36.34
N GLU A 47 -14.11 -3.25 36.89
CA GLU A 47 -14.89 -4.26 36.16
C GLU A 47 -16.39 -3.92 36.07
N THR A 48 -16.91 -3.02 36.91
CA THR A 48 -18.32 -2.55 36.89
C THR A 48 -18.53 -1.20 36.21
N SER A 49 -17.46 -0.52 35.79
CA SER A 49 -17.52 0.71 34.98
C SER A 49 -17.91 0.38 33.54
N GLU A 50 -19.21 0.52 33.22
CA GLU A 50 -19.73 0.45 31.85
C GLU A 50 -19.53 1.79 31.10
N ASP A 51 -18.29 2.27 31.02
CA ASP A 51 -17.95 3.32 30.06
C ASP A 51 -17.60 2.65 28.70
N PRO A 52 -18.46 2.75 27.67
CA PRO A 52 -18.22 2.13 26.36
C PRO A 52 -16.99 2.69 25.62
N LEU A 53 -16.39 3.80 26.10
CA LEU A 53 -15.24 4.46 25.48
C LEU A 53 -13.91 4.19 26.19
N ALA A 54 -13.90 3.59 27.38
CA ALA A 54 -12.65 3.28 28.09
C ALA A 54 -11.80 2.21 27.37
N GLU A 55 -10.48 2.40 27.31
CA GLU A 55 -9.56 1.40 26.77
C GLU A 55 -9.49 0.16 27.70
N PRO A 56 -9.67 -1.06 27.17
CA PRO A 56 -9.66 -2.26 28.01
C PRO A 56 -8.26 -2.51 28.58
N THR A 57 -8.14 -2.42 29.90
CA THR A 57 -6.89 -2.55 30.66
C THR A 57 -6.33 -3.98 30.72
N THR A 58 -7.12 -4.98 30.30
CA THR A 58 -6.70 -6.39 30.31
C THR A 58 -6.79 -7.04 28.94
N ILE A 59 -5.85 -7.94 28.65
CA ILE A 59 -5.87 -8.80 27.45
C ILE A 59 -7.20 -9.60 27.38
N LYS A 60 -7.70 -10.04 28.55
CA LYS A 60 -9.07 -10.48 28.86
C LYS A 60 -10.16 -9.68 28.12
N ALA A 61 -10.31 -8.44 28.56
CA ALA A 61 -11.34 -7.50 28.12
C ALA A 61 -11.15 -7.07 26.66
N ARG A 62 -9.90 -6.89 26.21
CA ARG A 62 -9.57 -6.58 24.82
C ARG A 62 -10.01 -7.70 23.87
N ARG A 63 -9.81 -8.97 24.25
CA ARG A 63 -10.30 -10.15 23.50
C ARG A 63 -11.82 -10.21 23.42
N LYS A 64 -12.53 -9.94 24.53
CA LYS A 64 -14.01 -9.94 24.58
C LYS A 64 -14.60 -8.79 23.75
N ARG A 65 -14.00 -7.60 23.79
CA ARG A 65 -14.40 -6.43 22.98
C ARG A 65 -14.17 -6.67 21.48
N GLN A 66 -13.03 -7.24 21.09
CA GLN A 66 -12.75 -7.58 19.69
C GLN A 66 -13.69 -8.67 19.15
N SER A 67 -13.99 -9.70 19.94
CA SER A 67 -14.97 -10.74 19.56
C SER A 67 -16.40 -10.16 19.44
N ARG A 68 -16.81 -9.29 20.37
CA ARG A 68 -18.09 -8.55 20.26
C ARG A 68 -18.12 -7.61 19.05
N ALA A 69 -17.02 -6.93 18.73
CA ALA A 69 -16.92 -6.08 17.55
C ALA A 69 -17.00 -6.88 16.24
N LEU A 70 -16.36 -8.05 16.20
CA LEU A 70 -16.45 -8.98 15.08
C LEU A 70 -17.89 -9.48 14.88
N LEU A 71 -18.55 -9.95 15.95
CA LEU A 71 -19.95 -10.39 15.91
C LEU A 71 -20.92 -9.25 15.52
N ALA A 72 -20.73 -8.05 16.07
CA ALA A 72 -21.49 -6.86 15.70
C ALA A 72 -21.24 -6.45 14.24
N SER A 73 -20.03 -6.67 13.70
CA SER A 73 -19.78 -6.44 12.27
C SER A 73 -20.46 -7.47 11.38
N VAL A 74 -20.61 -8.72 11.82
CA VAL A 74 -21.32 -9.73 11.02
C VAL A 74 -22.79 -9.36 10.86
N GLU A 75 -23.43 -8.88 11.93
CA GLU A 75 -24.80 -8.35 11.91
C GLU A 75 -24.99 -7.19 10.90
N ALA A 76 -23.93 -6.43 10.59
CA ALA A 76 -23.96 -5.31 9.65
C ALA A 76 -23.90 -5.74 8.17
N ILE A 77 -23.63 -7.01 7.85
CA ILE A 77 -23.63 -7.51 6.46
C ILE A 77 -25.07 -7.47 5.92
N PRO A 78 -25.39 -6.65 4.91
CA PRO A 78 -26.77 -6.42 4.48
C PRO A 78 -27.44 -7.62 3.83
N SER A 79 -26.68 -8.43 3.09
CA SER A 79 -27.20 -9.66 2.51
C SER A 79 -27.47 -10.67 3.63
N PRO A 80 -28.72 -11.06 3.93
CA PRO A 80 -29.03 -12.02 4.99
C PRO A 80 -28.35 -13.38 4.73
N LYS A 81 -28.21 -13.71 3.45
CA LYS A 81 -27.49 -14.88 2.94
C LYS A 81 -26.01 -14.81 3.34
N ILE A 82 -25.31 -13.74 2.98
CA ILE A 82 -23.88 -13.57 3.30
C ILE A 82 -23.67 -13.40 4.81
N ARG A 83 -24.58 -12.72 5.51
CA ARG A 83 -24.58 -12.59 6.97
C ARG A 83 -24.62 -13.95 7.66
N ASN A 84 -25.58 -14.80 7.29
CA ASN A 84 -25.71 -16.13 7.86
C ASN A 84 -24.49 -16.99 7.56
N LEU A 85 -23.89 -16.83 6.38
CA LEU A 85 -22.68 -17.53 5.97
C LEU A 85 -21.42 -17.07 6.70
N VAL A 86 -21.27 -15.77 6.99
CA VAL A 86 -20.17 -15.28 7.83
C VAL A 86 -20.36 -15.69 9.30
N LYS A 87 -21.61 -15.83 9.78
CA LYS A 87 -21.89 -16.48 11.08
C LYS A 87 -21.44 -17.93 11.07
N GLU A 88 -21.83 -18.72 10.07
CA GLU A 88 -21.40 -20.12 9.88
C GLU A 88 -19.85 -20.26 9.88
N VAL A 89 -19.12 -19.36 9.21
CA VAL A 89 -17.63 -19.39 9.19
C VAL A 89 -17.02 -19.07 10.56
N ASN A 90 -17.62 -18.17 11.33
CA ASN A 90 -17.14 -17.86 12.68
C ASN A 90 -17.48 -18.96 13.69
N ASP A 91 -18.52 -19.76 13.41
CA ASP A 91 -19.01 -20.84 14.25
C ASP A 91 -18.42 -22.22 13.87
N ASP A 92 -17.62 -22.32 12.80
CA ASP A 92 -16.96 -23.56 12.38
C ASP A 92 -15.95 -24.03 13.45
N PRO A 93 -16.16 -25.20 14.08
CA PRO A 93 -15.35 -25.70 15.19
C PRO A 93 -13.89 -26.02 14.81
N ASP A 94 -13.59 -26.20 13.52
CA ASP A 94 -12.22 -26.37 13.03
C ASP A 94 -11.47 -25.04 12.89
N THR A 95 -12.19 -23.91 12.96
CA THR A 95 -11.61 -22.57 12.83
C THR A 95 -11.19 -22.03 14.18
N SER A 96 -9.99 -22.41 14.63
CA SER A 96 -9.46 -21.90 15.91
C SER A 96 -9.42 -20.35 15.95
N LEU A 97 -9.64 -19.74 17.11
CA LEU A 97 -9.45 -18.29 17.35
C LEU A 97 -8.04 -17.78 16.99
N ALA A 98 -7.06 -18.69 16.85
CA ALA A 98 -5.72 -18.39 16.35
C ALA A 98 -5.68 -18.36 14.80
N MET A 99 -6.40 -19.25 14.12
CA MET A 99 -6.62 -19.18 12.68
C MET A 99 -7.46 -17.97 12.28
N LEU A 100 -8.54 -17.64 12.99
CA LEU A 100 -9.30 -16.39 12.77
C LEU A 100 -8.47 -15.11 12.95
N ARG A 101 -7.32 -15.18 13.65
CA ARG A 101 -6.38 -14.05 13.81
C ARG A 101 -5.26 -14.04 12.77
N LYS A 102 -4.77 -15.22 12.37
CA LYS A 102 -3.73 -15.38 11.33
C LYS A 102 -4.31 -15.24 9.91
N TYR A 103 -5.59 -15.57 9.75
CA TYR A 103 -6.40 -15.44 8.54
C TYR A 103 -7.59 -14.48 8.75
N ALA A 104 -7.49 -13.59 9.74
CA ALA A 104 -8.46 -12.52 9.95
C ALA A 104 -8.64 -11.80 8.62
N TRP A 105 -9.86 -11.80 8.10
CA TRP A 105 -10.15 -11.19 6.83
C TRP A 105 -9.76 -9.71 6.86
N SER A 106 -8.64 -9.39 6.22
CA SER A 106 -8.01 -8.06 6.23
C SER A 106 -8.20 -7.28 4.92
N SER A 107 -8.83 -7.90 3.92
CA SER A 107 -9.12 -7.32 2.61
C SER A 107 -10.55 -6.81 2.56
N PRO A 108 -10.85 -5.58 2.93
CA PRO A 108 -12.24 -5.12 3.03
C PRO A 108 -12.99 -5.19 1.70
N THR A 109 -14.29 -5.44 1.78
CA THR A 109 -15.25 -5.36 0.66
C THR A 109 -16.33 -4.33 0.98
N VAL A 110 -17.05 -3.85 -0.03
CA VAL A 110 -18.29 -3.10 0.16
C VAL A 110 -19.35 -4.06 0.70
N GLY A 111 -19.81 -3.84 1.92
CA GLY A 111 -20.91 -4.59 2.54
C GLY A 111 -22.27 -4.08 2.06
N ASN A 112 -22.45 -2.75 1.95
CA ASN A 112 -23.68 -2.11 1.50
C ASN A 112 -24.05 -2.49 0.05
N ALA A 113 -25.02 -3.40 -0.12
CA ALA A 113 -25.44 -3.91 -1.41
C ALA A 113 -26.02 -2.82 -2.33
N THR A 114 -26.80 -1.88 -1.79
CA THR A 114 -27.37 -0.77 -2.57
C THR A 114 -26.28 0.19 -3.05
N LEU A 115 -25.33 0.52 -2.18
CA LEU A 115 -24.16 1.33 -2.54
C LEU A 115 -23.32 0.63 -3.60
N LEU A 116 -23.05 -0.68 -3.42
CA LEU A 116 -22.27 -1.45 -4.37
C LEU A 116 -22.95 -1.53 -5.74
N ASP A 117 -24.26 -1.74 -5.79
CA ASP A 117 -25.01 -1.75 -7.04
C ASP A 117 -24.98 -0.40 -7.75
N ALA A 118 -25.18 0.68 -7.01
CA ALA A 118 -25.06 2.04 -7.56
C ALA A 118 -23.62 2.32 -8.04
N ALA A 119 -22.60 1.83 -7.32
CA ALA A 119 -21.20 2.00 -7.69
C ALA A 119 -20.88 1.28 -9.00
N LEU A 120 -21.28 0.02 -9.15
CA LEU A 120 -21.04 -0.75 -10.36
C LEU A 120 -21.80 -0.16 -11.57
N GLN A 121 -22.97 0.44 -11.37
CA GLN A 121 -23.68 1.16 -12.43
C GLN A 121 -22.94 2.41 -12.94
N GLN A 122 -22.06 3.00 -12.13
CA GLN A 122 -21.22 4.13 -12.57
C GLN A 122 -19.95 3.69 -13.31
N THR A 123 -19.58 2.42 -13.22
CA THR A 123 -18.47 1.84 -13.99
C THR A 123 -18.92 1.48 -15.40
N GLU A 124 -17.98 1.25 -16.32
CA GLU A 124 -18.34 0.69 -17.64
C GLU A 124 -18.22 -0.84 -17.68
N LEU A 125 -18.34 -1.52 -16.53
CA LEU A 125 -18.30 -2.99 -16.51
C LEU A 125 -19.40 -3.64 -17.36
N ALA A 126 -20.57 -2.99 -17.48
CA ALA A 126 -21.66 -3.48 -18.32
C ALA A 126 -21.27 -3.60 -19.81
N SER A 127 -20.33 -2.77 -20.31
CA SER A 127 -19.83 -2.89 -21.69
C SER A 127 -18.96 -4.13 -21.90
N HIS A 128 -18.52 -4.78 -20.82
CA HIS A 128 -17.72 -6.01 -20.83
C HIS A 128 -18.60 -7.26 -20.66
N LYS A 129 -19.84 -7.23 -21.14
CA LYS A 129 -20.73 -8.38 -21.07
C LYS A 129 -20.15 -9.61 -21.77
N GLY A 130 -20.21 -10.76 -21.10
CA GLY A 130 -19.69 -12.03 -21.61
C GLY A 130 -18.17 -12.10 -21.70
N LYS A 131 -17.44 -11.23 -20.98
CA LYS A 131 -15.97 -11.18 -21.01
C LYS A 131 -15.33 -11.81 -19.77
N LEU A 132 -14.01 -11.77 -19.68
CA LEU A 132 -13.24 -12.31 -18.55
C LEU A 132 -13.18 -11.30 -17.40
N VAL A 133 -13.43 -11.79 -16.18
CA VAL A 133 -13.07 -11.14 -14.93
C VAL A 133 -11.99 -11.95 -14.22
N LEU A 134 -10.91 -11.29 -13.83
CA LEU A 134 -9.96 -11.80 -12.84
C LEU A 134 -10.12 -10.98 -11.56
N GLU A 135 -10.57 -11.62 -10.48
CA GLU A 135 -10.77 -10.97 -9.18
C GLU A 135 -9.75 -11.46 -8.16
N MET A 136 -9.01 -10.53 -7.56
CA MET A 136 -8.06 -10.79 -6.49
C MET A 136 -8.69 -10.53 -5.12
N ASN A 137 -8.54 -11.51 -4.22
CA ASN A 137 -9.03 -11.50 -2.84
C ASN A 137 -10.56 -11.25 -2.74
N PRO A 138 -11.39 -12.09 -3.41
CA PRO A 138 -12.85 -11.96 -3.37
C PRO A 138 -13.43 -12.12 -1.95
N GLY A 139 -12.72 -12.81 -1.05
CA GLY A 139 -13.17 -13.05 0.32
C GLY A 139 -14.53 -13.78 0.34
N PRO A 140 -15.58 -13.21 0.94
CA PRO A 140 -16.92 -13.81 0.92
C PRO A 140 -17.64 -13.70 -0.43
N GLY A 141 -17.05 -13.07 -1.44
CA GLY A 141 -17.66 -12.94 -2.76
C GLY A 141 -18.87 -11.99 -2.82
N VAL A 142 -18.95 -11.00 -1.93
CA VAL A 142 -19.97 -9.93 -2.02
C VAL A 142 -19.79 -9.15 -3.33
N LEU A 143 -18.56 -8.72 -3.62
CA LEU A 143 -18.21 -8.05 -4.86
C LEU A 143 -18.38 -9.00 -6.06
N THR A 144 -17.92 -10.24 -5.93
CA THR A 144 -18.10 -11.31 -6.93
C THR A 144 -19.56 -11.46 -7.38
N GLU A 145 -20.50 -11.61 -6.44
CA GLU A 145 -21.94 -11.76 -6.73
C GLU A 145 -22.49 -10.52 -7.44
N ALA A 146 -22.09 -9.32 -7.02
CA ALA A 146 -22.53 -8.08 -7.65
C ALA A 146 -21.97 -7.96 -9.08
N VAL A 147 -20.69 -8.21 -9.30
CA VAL A 147 -20.06 -8.16 -10.63
C VAL A 147 -20.71 -9.15 -11.58
N ILE A 148 -20.98 -10.39 -11.14
CA ILE A 148 -21.66 -11.39 -11.97
C ILE A 148 -23.05 -10.91 -12.42
N ARG A 149 -23.83 -10.27 -11.54
CA ARG A 149 -25.14 -9.73 -11.90
C ARG A 149 -25.06 -8.59 -12.93
N HIS A 150 -24.14 -7.64 -12.72
CA HIS A 150 -24.05 -6.43 -13.57
C HIS A 150 -23.32 -6.68 -14.89
N MET A 151 -22.25 -7.47 -14.87
CA MET A 151 -21.41 -7.71 -16.05
C MET A 151 -21.80 -8.97 -16.82
N GLN A 152 -22.40 -9.99 -16.18
CA GLN A 152 -22.71 -11.28 -16.81
C GLN A 152 -21.51 -11.86 -17.60
N PRO A 153 -20.36 -12.09 -16.93
CA PRO A 153 -19.15 -12.58 -17.58
C PRO A 153 -19.30 -14.03 -18.04
N ASN A 154 -18.60 -14.42 -19.10
CA ASN A 154 -18.55 -15.81 -19.55
C ASN A 154 -17.47 -16.63 -18.81
N ARG A 155 -16.50 -15.93 -18.21
CA ARG A 155 -15.41 -16.52 -17.43
C ARG A 155 -15.09 -15.64 -16.23
N TYR A 156 -15.01 -16.25 -15.06
CA TYR A 156 -14.73 -15.56 -13.81
C TYR A 156 -13.67 -16.33 -13.03
N ILE A 157 -12.54 -15.69 -12.74
CA ILE A 157 -11.42 -16.32 -12.06
C ILE A 157 -11.19 -15.59 -10.74
N CYS A 158 -11.37 -16.31 -9.63
CA CYS A 158 -11.15 -15.82 -8.28
C CYS A 158 -9.76 -16.28 -7.79
N LEU A 159 -8.86 -15.33 -7.51
CA LEU A 159 -7.60 -15.59 -6.80
C LEU A 159 -7.85 -15.43 -5.30
N GLU A 160 -8.05 -16.54 -4.61
CA GLU A 160 -8.34 -16.56 -3.17
C GLU A 160 -7.40 -17.54 -2.47
N PRO A 161 -6.35 -17.08 -1.77
CA PRO A 161 -5.42 -17.97 -1.09
C PRO A 161 -6.00 -18.55 0.21
N ARG A 162 -7.05 -17.94 0.79
CA ARG A 162 -7.57 -18.35 2.10
C ARG A 162 -8.59 -19.47 1.96
N GLN A 163 -8.23 -20.64 2.47
CA GLN A 163 -9.05 -21.85 2.40
C GLN A 163 -10.45 -21.69 3.00
N THR A 164 -10.60 -20.84 4.02
CA THR A 164 -11.88 -20.55 4.68
C THR A 164 -12.94 -20.02 3.70
N PHE A 165 -12.55 -19.33 2.64
CA PHE A 165 -13.46 -18.78 1.65
C PHE A 165 -13.74 -19.74 0.48
N HIS A 166 -12.91 -20.78 0.26
CA HIS A 166 -13.08 -21.67 -0.90
C HIS A 166 -14.40 -22.43 -0.87
N LYS A 167 -14.71 -23.06 0.27
CA LYS A 167 -15.98 -23.80 0.47
C LYS A 167 -17.16 -22.87 0.20
N TYR A 168 -17.02 -21.62 0.62
CA TYR A 168 -18.08 -20.64 0.53
C TYR A 168 -18.31 -20.14 -0.90
N LEU A 169 -17.26 -19.70 -1.59
CA LEU A 169 -17.33 -19.29 -2.99
C LEU A 169 -17.86 -20.44 -3.87
N THR A 170 -17.46 -21.68 -3.59
CA THR A 170 -17.96 -22.87 -4.31
C THR A 170 -19.47 -23.05 -4.09
N ARG A 171 -19.96 -22.91 -2.86
CA ARG A 171 -21.39 -23.01 -2.53
C ARG A 171 -22.20 -21.85 -3.10
N LEU A 172 -21.63 -20.65 -3.15
CA LEU A 172 -22.30 -19.46 -3.69
C LEU A 172 -22.38 -19.46 -5.21
N ALA A 173 -21.39 -20.01 -5.92
CA ALA A 173 -21.31 -19.92 -7.38
C ALA A 173 -22.62 -20.33 -8.09
N PRO A 174 -23.28 -21.46 -7.78
CA PRO A 174 -24.59 -21.78 -8.36
C PRO A 174 -25.68 -20.77 -7.99
N GLN A 175 -25.65 -20.24 -6.77
CA GLN A 175 -26.68 -19.35 -6.24
C GLN A 175 -26.58 -17.92 -6.78
N MET A 176 -25.40 -17.51 -7.28
CA MET A 176 -25.18 -16.22 -7.93
C MET A 176 -25.34 -16.28 -9.46
N SER A 177 -25.79 -17.42 -10.00
CA SER A 177 -25.81 -17.67 -11.45
C SER A 177 -24.44 -17.45 -12.09
N ALA A 178 -23.37 -17.91 -11.41
CA ALA A 178 -22.02 -17.80 -11.92
C ALA A 178 -21.90 -18.50 -13.29
N PRO A 179 -21.01 -18.01 -14.18
CA PRO A 179 -20.78 -18.66 -15.45
C PRO A 179 -20.32 -20.10 -15.27
N SER A 180 -20.54 -20.93 -16.30
CA SER A 180 -20.04 -22.30 -16.32
C SER A 180 -18.51 -22.38 -16.16
N ASN A 181 -17.80 -21.32 -16.55
CA ASN A 181 -16.37 -21.16 -16.37
C ASN A 181 -16.02 -20.24 -15.18
N PHE A 182 -16.65 -20.50 -14.03
CA PHE A 182 -16.30 -19.91 -12.74
C PHE A 182 -15.23 -20.75 -12.06
N GLN A 183 -14.08 -20.15 -11.77
CA GLN A 183 -12.89 -20.85 -11.30
C GLN A 183 -12.36 -20.20 -10.01
N ILE A 184 -12.11 -21.02 -8.98
CA ILE A 184 -11.45 -20.58 -7.74
C ILE A 184 -10.02 -21.11 -7.77
N VAL A 185 -9.07 -20.21 -7.99
CA VAL A 185 -7.64 -20.51 -7.96
C VAL A 185 -7.12 -20.21 -6.56
N LYS A 186 -6.51 -21.21 -5.93
CA LYS A 186 -6.09 -21.19 -4.52
C LYS A 186 -4.71 -20.54 -4.33
N GLU A 187 -4.42 -19.55 -5.16
CA GLU A 187 -3.13 -18.87 -5.23
C GLU A 187 -3.25 -17.44 -4.72
N ASP A 188 -2.13 -16.85 -4.33
CA ASP A 188 -2.09 -15.49 -3.81
C ASP A 188 -1.85 -14.46 -4.91
N GLY A 189 -2.82 -13.56 -5.14
CA GLY A 189 -2.68 -12.49 -6.11
C GLY A 189 -1.61 -11.44 -5.79
N TYR A 190 -1.02 -11.43 -4.58
CA TYR A 190 0.19 -10.62 -4.30
C TYR A 190 1.45 -11.20 -4.95
N ASP A 191 1.49 -12.51 -5.23
CA ASP A 191 2.67 -13.14 -5.81
C ASP A 191 2.67 -13.01 -7.34
N TRP A 192 3.74 -12.44 -7.89
CA TRP A 192 3.96 -12.38 -9.32
C TRP A 192 4.02 -13.76 -9.99
N SER A 193 4.45 -14.78 -9.23
CA SER A 193 4.53 -16.15 -9.72
C SER A 193 3.14 -16.73 -10.05
N THR A 194 2.11 -16.36 -9.29
CA THR A 194 0.71 -16.78 -9.52
C THR A 194 0.26 -16.46 -10.93
N TYR A 195 0.59 -15.29 -11.47
CA TYR A 195 0.18 -14.92 -12.83
C TYR A 195 0.92 -15.70 -13.92
N LYS A 196 2.13 -16.21 -13.62
CA LYS A 196 2.82 -17.16 -14.52
C LYS A 196 2.12 -18.51 -14.50
N THR A 197 1.71 -18.97 -13.33
CA THR A 197 0.92 -20.21 -13.19
C THR A 197 -0.41 -20.12 -13.94
N LEU A 198 -1.12 -18.98 -13.83
CA LEU A 198 -2.37 -18.75 -14.56
C LEU A 198 -2.19 -18.84 -16.08
N GLU A 199 -1.07 -18.35 -16.61
CA GLU A 199 -0.73 -18.47 -18.02
C GLU A 199 -0.40 -19.92 -18.40
N GLN A 200 0.44 -20.60 -17.60
CA GLN A 200 0.89 -21.97 -17.84
C GLN A 200 -0.24 -23.00 -17.78
N GLU A 201 -1.19 -22.81 -16.86
CA GLU A 201 -2.36 -23.68 -16.68
C GLU A 201 -3.55 -23.26 -17.57
N ALA A 202 -3.33 -22.35 -18.53
CA ALA A 202 -4.35 -21.88 -19.48
C ALA A 202 -5.61 -21.29 -18.81
N TYR A 203 -5.45 -20.71 -17.62
CA TYR A 203 -6.47 -19.82 -17.03
C TYR A 203 -6.55 -18.51 -17.81
N LEU A 204 -5.40 -17.99 -18.24
CA LEU A 204 -5.25 -16.74 -18.98
C LEU A 204 -4.53 -16.96 -20.33
N PRO A 205 -5.12 -17.70 -21.29
CA PRO A 205 -4.56 -17.84 -22.64
C PRO A 205 -4.39 -16.48 -23.31
N ARG A 206 -3.14 -16.17 -23.69
CA ARG A 206 -2.77 -14.84 -24.22
C ARG A 206 -3.45 -14.52 -25.55
N ASP A 207 -3.56 -15.49 -26.42
CA ASP A 207 -4.23 -15.40 -27.72
C ASP A 207 -5.72 -15.06 -27.62
N GLN A 208 -6.39 -15.48 -26.54
CA GLN A 208 -7.81 -15.20 -26.33
C GLN A 208 -8.07 -13.80 -25.78
N PHE A 209 -7.22 -13.30 -24.89
CA PHE A 209 -7.49 -12.11 -24.09
C PHE A 209 -6.62 -10.91 -24.43
N SER A 210 -5.62 -11.06 -25.30
CA SER A 210 -4.82 -9.93 -25.76
C SER A 210 -5.61 -9.06 -26.73
N HIS A 211 -5.39 -7.76 -26.61
CA HIS A 211 -6.01 -6.77 -27.47
C HIS A 211 -5.00 -5.65 -27.81
N PRO A 212 -5.05 -5.06 -29.02
CA PRO A 212 -4.32 -3.84 -29.36
C PRO A 212 -4.45 -2.73 -28.30
N ARG A 213 -3.45 -1.85 -28.19
CA ARG A 213 -3.40 -0.80 -27.14
C ARG A 213 -4.03 0.53 -27.56
N ASP A 214 -4.53 0.64 -28.78
CA ASP A 214 -5.26 1.83 -29.25
C ASP A 214 -6.60 2.00 -28.52
N GLU A 215 -7.27 0.91 -28.15
CA GLU A 215 -8.48 0.93 -27.32
C GLU A 215 -8.31 0.23 -25.96
N VAL A 216 -9.25 0.47 -25.04
CA VAL A 216 -9.31 -0.24 -23.76
C VAL A 216 -9.64 -1.70 -24.06
N ASN A 217 -8.94 -2.65 -23.43
CA ASN A 217 -9.13 -4.07 -23.69
C ASN A 217 -10.60 -4.47 -23.41
N PRO A 218 -11.39 -4.83 -24.43
CA PRO A 218 -12.82 -5.09 -24.28
C PRO A 218 -13.10 -6.53 -23.84
N HIS A 219 -12.09 -7.30 -23.47
CA HIS A 219 -12.17 -8.74 -23.18
C HIS A 219 -11.73 -9.09 -21.77
N PHE A 220 -11.09 -8.18 -21.05
CA PHE A 220 -10.45 -8.47 -19.79
C PHE A 220 -10.57 -7.30 -18.81
N VAL A 221 -11.23 -7.57 -17.67
CA VAL A 221 -11.28 -6.69 -16.50
C VAL A 221 -10.54 -7.35 -15.34
N PHE A 222 -9.72 -6.55 -14.65
CA PHE A 222 -9.13 -6.92 -13.37
C PHE A 222 -9.85 -6.22 -12.21
N ILE A 223 -10.17 -6.96 -11.15
CA ILE A 223 -10.79 -6.43 -9.94
C ILE A 223 -9.93 -6.85 -8.75
N ALA A 224 -9.67 -5.96 -7.81
CA ALA A 224 -8.86 -6.32 -6.65
C ALA A 224 -9.24 -5.60 -5.36
N SER A 225 -9.14 -6.37 -4.27
CA SER A 225 -9.24 -5.89 -2.89
C SER A 225 -7.92 -6.15 -2.13
N PRO A 226 -6.90 -5.30 -2.29
CA PRO A 226 -5.65 -5.43 -1.55
C PRO A 226 -5.85 -5.31 -0.04
N ALA A 227 -4.98 -5.96 0.72
CA ALA A 227 -4.90 -5.92 2.16
C ALA A 227 -4.19 -4.64 2.57
N GLU A 228 -4.69 -4.02 3.63
CA GLU A 228 -4.31 -2.66 4.04
C GLU A 228 -2.80 -2.48 4.24
N ASN A 229 -2.11 -3.49 4.78
CA ASN A 229 -0.68 -3.44 5.09
C ASN A 229 0.25 -3.46 3.87
N ALA A 230 -0.19 -4.00 2.73
CA ALA A 230 0.62 -4.12 1.51
C ALA A 230 0.11 -3.22 0.36
N MET A 231 -1.04 -2.58 0.55
CA MET A 231 -1.78 -1.88 -0.49
C MET A 231 -1.00 -0.79 -1.20
N ASP A 232 -0.30 0.08 -0.46
CA ASP A 232 0.43 1.20 -1.04
C ASP A 232 1.54 0.74 -1.99
N GLN A 233 2.32 -0.25 -1.55
CA GLN A 233 3.40 -0.81 -2.34
C GLN A 233 2.84 -1.52 -3.59
N LEU A 234 1.78 -2.32 -3.41
CA LEU A 234 1.22 -3.10 -4.51
C LEU A 234 0.55 -2.22 -5.57
N VAL A 235 -0.25 -1.24 -5.15
CA VAL A 235 -0.90 -0.30 -6.08
C VAL A 235 0.17 0.53 -6.81
N ALA A 236 1.26 0.92 -6.15
CA ALA A 236 2.39 1.57 -6.82
C ALA A 236 3.03 0.67 -7.89
N GLN A 237 3.27 -0.60 -7.58
CA GLN A 237 3.78 -1.58 -8.55
C GLN A 237 2.83 -1.74 -9.74
N TRP A 238 1.52 -1.87 -9.50
CA TRP A 238 0.54 -1.97 -10.58
C TRP A 238 0.55 -0.74 -11.48
N MET A 239 0.63 0.47 -10.93
CA MET A 239 0.74 1.69 -11.73
C MET A 239 2.02 1.70 -12.59
N GLU A 240 3.14 1.17 -12.11
CA GLU A 240 4.35 1.00 -12.92
C GLU A 240 4.16 0.00 -14.08
N THR A 241 3.37 -1.07 -13.87
CA THR A 241 3.04 -2.00 -14.95
C THR A 241 2.21 -1.36 -16.06
N LEU A 242 1.42 -0.32 -15.74
CA LEU A 242 0.67 0.47 -16.72
C LEU A 242 1.60 1.22 -17.69
N GLY A 243 2.71 1.78 -17.19
CA GLY A 243 3.69 2.50 -18.00
C GLY A 243 4.65 1.57 -18.75
N THR A 244 5.06 0.47 -18.13
CA THR A 244 6.01 -0.50 -18.72
C THR A 244 5.34 -1.55 -19.61
N HIS A 245 4.01 -1.57 -19.66
CA HIS A 245 3.20 -2.56 -20.39
C HIS A 245 3.49 -4.02 -19.97
N SER A 246 3.88 -4.22 -18.72
CA SER A 246 4.24 -5.52 -18.14
C SER A 246 3.05 -6.16 -17.40
N TRP A 247 3.25 -7.33 -16.78
CA TRP A 247 2.19 -8.06 -16.05
C TRP A 247 0.88 -8.18 -16.85
N LEU A 248 -0.29 -7.83 -16.31
CA LEU A 248 -1.59 -7.90 -17.00
C LEU A 248 -1.71 -6.89 -18.14
N GLN A 249 -0.86 -5.86 -18.19
CA GLN A 249 -0.86 -4.87 -19.28
C GLN A 249 -0.22 -5.40 -20.57
N ARG A 250 0.39 -6.60 -20.52
CA ARG A 250 0.82 -7.34 -21.73
C ARG A 250 -0.35 -7.81 -22.59
N TYR A 251 -1.56 -7.86 -22.03
CA TYR A 251 -2.81 -8.19 -22.73
C TYR A 251 -3.44 -6.96 -23.41
N GLY A 252 -2.79 -5.79 -23.36
CA GLY A 252 -3.36 -4.54 -23.83
C GLY A 252 -3.75 -3.62 -22.67
N ARG A 253 -4.67 -2.69 -22.90
CA ARG A 253 -5.13 -1.73 -21.87
C ARG A 253 -6.18 -2.37 -20.97
N VAL A 254 -5.75 -3.25 -20.08
CA VAL A 254 -6.64 -3.91 -19.10
C VAL A 254 -7.07 -2.88 -18.05
N ARG A 255 -8.38 -2.68 -17.92
CA ARG A 255 -8.99 -1.85 -16.88
C ARG A 255 -8.90 -2.52 -15.52
N MET A 256 -8.72 -1.71 -14.47
CA MET A 256 -8.71 -2.20 -13.08
C MET A 256 -9.75 -1.50 -12.22
N LEU A 257 -10.52 -2.27 -11.45
CA LEU A 257 -11.38 -1.77 -10.38
C LEU A 257 -10.77 -2.13 -9.03
N LEU A 258 -10.37 -1.13 -8.24
CA LEU A 258 -9.60 -1.33 -7.02
C LEU A 258 -10.35 -0.78 -5.81
N LEU A 259 -10.40 -1.56 -4.73
CA LEU A 259 -10.68 -1.03 -3.40
C LEU A 259 -9.38 -0.56 -2.75
N VAL A 260 -9.30 0.74 -2.46
CA VAL A 260 -8.10 1.37 -1.89
C VAL A 260 -8.44 2.08 -0.59
N ASN A 261 -7.50 2.12 0.35
CA ASN A 261 -7.68 2.85 1.59
C ASN A 261 -7.60 4.36 1.31
N GLN A 262 -8.06 5.14 2.27
CA GLN A 262 -8.09 6.59 2.15
C GLN A 262 -6.71 7.24 1.88
N SER A 263 -5.63 6.69 2.45
CA SER A 263 -4.28 7.24 2.28
C SER A 263 -3.76 7.04 0.85
N THR A 264 -3.93 5.83 0.32
CA THR A 264 -3.61 5.48 -1.07
C THR A 264 -4.44 6.34 -2.02
N ARG A 265 -5.76 6.45 -1.78
CA ARG A 265 -6.66 7.31 -2.56
C ARG A 265 -6.20 8.77 -2.56
N ALA A 266 -5.90 9.33 -1.39
CA ALA A 266 -5.52 10.74 -1.25
C ALA A 266 -4.22 11.07 -2.01
N ARG A 267 -3.21 10.19 -1.94
CA ARG A 267 -1.97 10.35 -2.72
C ARG A 267 -2.20 10.14 -4.21
N MET A 268 -2.97 9.13 -4.58
CA MET A 268 -3.27 8.81 -5.97
C MET A 268 -3.91 10.00 -6.66
N LEU A 269 -4.88 10.66 -6.00
CA LEU A 269 -5.69 11.74 -6.55
C LEU A 269 -5.19 13.15 -6.18
N ALA A 270 -3.99 13.30 -5.62
CA ALA A 270 -3.48 14.61 -5.20
C ALA A 270 -3.24 15.56 -6.38
N SER A 271 -3.86 16.74 -6.37
CA SER A 271 -3.68 17.77 -7.41
C SER A 271 -2.35 18.53 -7.27
N PRO A 272 -1.87 19.20 -8.35
CA PRO A 272 -0.76 20.16 -8.28
C PRO A 272 -0.94 21.17 -7.14
N GLY A 273 0.11 21.38 -6.38
CA GLY A 273 0.16 22.23 -5.18
C GLY A 273 -0.06 21.47 -3.86
N SER A 274 -0.66 20.27 -3.90
CA SER A 274 -0.92 19.48 -2.69
C SER A 274 0.37 18.90 -2.08
N SER A 275 0.52 18.92 -0.75
CA SER A 275 1.61 18.22 -0.08
C SER A 275 1.43 16.69 -0.08
N LEU A 276 0.29 16.17 -0.53
CA LEU A 276 0.07 14.73 -0.72
C LEU A 276 0.65 14.19 -2.01
N ARG A 277 1.16 15.05 -2.91
CA ARG A 277 1.82 14.59 -4.13
C ARG A 277 3.04 13.76 -3.80
N THR A 278 3.11 12.60 -4.43
CA THR A 278 4.20 11.65 -4.33
C THR A 278 4.60 11.20 -5.72
N ARG A 279 5.68 10.42 -5.82
CA ARG A 279 6.09 9.77 -7.07
C ARG A 279 4.92 8.99 -7.69
N GLY A 280 4.14 8.27 -6.88
CA GLY A 280 2.97 7.51 -7.35
C GLY A 280 1.91 8.41 -8.00
N THR A 281 1.77 9.66 -7.57
CA THR A 281 0.86 10.64 -8.19
C THR A 281 1.29 10.97 -9.61
N PHE A 282 2.57 11.27 -9.82
CA PHE A 282 3.12 11.58 -11.15
C PHE A 282 3.08 10.37 -12.09
N VAL A 283 3.43 9.19 -11.58
CA VAL A 283 3.32 7.93 -12.32
C VAL A 283 1.87 7.70 -12.76
N ARG A 284 0.90 7.83 -11.84
CA ARG A 284 -0.54 7.73 -12.17
C ARG A 284 -0.93 8.71 -13.27
N GLU A 285 -0.64 9.99 -13.09
CA GLU A 285 -1.00 11.05 -14.06
C GLU A 285 -0.39 10.82 -15.45
N ALA A 286 0.78 10.16 -15.52
CA ALA A 286 1.43 9.82 -16.77
C ALA A 286 0.73 8.69 -17.53
N VAL A 287 0.22 7.69 -16.81
CA VAL A 287 -0.13 6.38 -17.41
C VAL A 287 -1.62 6.06 -17.42
N CYS A 288 -2.43 6.65 -16.55
CA CYS A 288 -3.85 6.32 -16.49
C CYS A 288 -4.76 7.44 -16.00
N GLU A 289 -6.02 7.31 -16.39
CA GLU A 289 -7.13 8.01 -15.78
C GLU A 289 -7.62 7.24 -14.55
N VAL A 290 -7.96 7.97 -13.50
CA VAL A 290 -8.56 7.41 -12.29
C VAL A 290 -9.91 8.07 -12.07
N LYS A 291 -10.96 7.26 -12.09
CA LYS A 291 -12.32 7.67 -11.74
C LYS A 291 -12.64 7.18 -10.33
N GLU A 292 -12.94 8.11 -9.43
CA GLU A 292 -13.38 7.76 -8.08
C GLU A 292 -14.87 7.38 -8.11
N ILE A 293 -15.18 6.12 -7.83
CA ILE A 293 -16.55 5.59 -7.87
C ILE A 293 -17.21 5.72 -6.49
N ILE A 294 -16.52 5.25 -5.46
CA ILE A 294 -16.96 5.39 -4.06
C ILE A 294 -15.93 6.24 -3.32
N HIS A 295 -16.40 7.32 -2.72
CA HIS A 295 -15.65 8.21 -1.86
C HIS A 295 -16.04 7.99 -0.40
N THR A 296 -15.06 7.77 0.46
CA THR A 296 -15.28 7.78 1.92
C THR A 296 -14.59 8.98 2.53
N PRO A 297 -15.35 10.01 2.95
CA PRO A 297 -14.77 11.22 3.52
C PRO A 297 -14.15 10.93 4.89
N TRP A 298 -13.14 11.72 5.23
CA TRP A 298 -12.44 11.66 6.49
C TRP A 298 -13.41 12.03 7.61
N ILE A 299 -13.84 11.01 8.37
CA ILE A 299 -14.57 11.26 9.60
C ILE A 299 -13.53 11.71 10.64
N LEU A 300 -13.32 13.02 10.72
CA LEU A 300 -12.67 13.67 11.86
C LEU A 300 -13.40 13.21 13.11
N ASN A 301 -12.75 12.42 13.96
CA ASN A 301 -13.22 12.25 15.33
C ASN A 301 -13.39 13.65 15.91
N LYS A 302 -14.63 14.03 16.26
CA LYS A 302 -14.97 15.40 16.71
C LYS A 302 -14.09 15.88 17.87
N GLU A 303 -13.49 14.96 18.61
CA GLU A 303 -12.59 15.19 19.75
C GLU A 303 -11.11 15.39 19.35
N LYS A 304 -10.67 14.92 18.18
CA LYS A 304 -9.29 15.08 17.68
C LYS A 304 -9.09 16.34 16.82
N LYS A 305 -9.94 17.34 17.00
CA LYS A 305 -9.81 18.67 16.36
C LYS A 305 -8.47 19.38 16.65
N SER A 306 -7.71 18.93 17.65
CA SER A 306 -6.41 19.50 18.01
C SER A 306 -5.25 19.07 17.09
N LEU A 307 -5.42 18.01 16.30
CA LEU A 307 -4.40 17.59 15.34
C LEU A 307 -4.51 18.47 14.08
N LYS A 308 -3.87 19.64 14.13
CA LYS A 308 -3.48 20.43 12.95
C LYS A 308 -2.47 19.63 12.12
N SER A 309 -2.92 18.53 11.56
CA SER A 309 -2.14 17.74 10.62
C SER A 309 -2.03 18.56 9.33
N PRO A 310 -0.81 18.83 8.80
CA PRO A 310 -0.64 19.53 7.52
C PRO A 310 -1.47 18.89 6.38
N TRP A 311 -1.68 17.57 6.45
CA TRP A 311 -2.49 16.79 5.52
C TRP A 311 -3.98 17.22 5.49
N LEU A 312 -4.51 17.84 6.55
CA LEU A 312 -5.91 18.30 6.62
C LEU A 312 -6.17 19.61 5.86
N GLN A 313 -5.14 20.40 5.57
CA GLN A 313 -5.31 21.67 4.82
C GLN A 313 -5.31 21.46 3.31
N ASP A 314 -4.68 20.39 2.82
CA ASP A 314 -4.49 20.12 1.40
C ASP A 314 -5.66 19.43 0.70
N PHE A 315 -6.67 18.99 1.46
CA PHE A 315 -7.91 18.47 0.93
C PHE A 315 -9.06 19.04 1.77
N LYS A 316 -9.93 19.84 1.16
CA LYS A 316 -11.35 19.66 1.50
C LYS A 316 -11.61 18.24 1.05
N ASP A 317 -11.76 17.29 1.98
CA ASP A 317 -11.94 15.88 1.64
C ASP A 317 -13.28 15.68 0.94
N LEU A 318 -13.25 16.01 -0.34
CA LEU A 318 -14.36 16.07 -1.26
C LEU A 318 -14.13 14.97 -2.30
N PRO A 319 -15.22 14.45 -2.83
CA PRO A 319 -15.16 13.58 -3.99
C PRO A 319 -14.48 14.33 -5.14
N GLN A 320 -13.54 13.66 -5.81
CA GLN A 320 -12.80 14.24 -6.94
C GLN A 320 -13.67 14.30 -8.20
N THR A 321 -14.69 13.45 -8.28
CA THR A 321 -15.71 13.52 -9.32
C THR A 321 -17.07 13.81 -8.70
N SER A 322 -17.86 14.67 -9.32
CA SER A 322 -19.22 14.99 -8.84
C SER A 322 -20.16 13.77 -8.82
N ALA A 323 -19.81 12.72 -9.56
CA ALA A 323 -20.56 11.47 -9.61
C ALA A 323 -20.22 10.51 -8.45
N SER A 324 -19.10 10.69 -7.74
CA SER A 324 -18.66 9.72 -6.73
C SER A 324 -19.71 9.55 -5.63
N LEU A 325 -20.04 8.30 -5.32
CA LEU A 325 -20.96 7.96 -4.25
C LEU A 325 -20.28 8.13 -2.90
N VAL A 326 -20.96 8.77 -1.95
CA VAL A 326 -20.43 8.95 -0.60
C VAL A 326 -20.77 7.73 0.25
N ALA A 327 -19.75 7.14 0.87
CA ALA A 327 -19.86 5.99 1.75
C ALA A 327 -19.26 6.28 3.13
N THR A 328 -19.74 5.56 4.13
CA THR A 328 -19.26 5.58 5.51
C THR A 328 -18.49 4.30 5.82
N PRO A 329 -17.65 4.26 6.88
CA PRO A 329 -16.92 3.05 7.23
C PRO A 329 -17.84 1.84 7.49
N GLN A 330 -19.09 2.07 7.88
CA GLN A 330 -20.10 1.04 8.13
C GLN A 330 -20.59 0.37 6.85
N ASP A 331 -20.41 1.00 5.70
CA ASP A 331 -20.76 0.44 4.40
C ASP A 331 -19.78 -0.63 3.93
N PHE A 332 -18.66 -0.82 4.64
CA PHE A 332 -17.62 -1.81 4.34
C PHE A 332 -17.57 -2.92 5.38
N PHE A 333 -17.11 -4.10 4.95
CA PHE A 333 -16.83 -5.22 5.83
C PHE A 333 -15.39 -5.76 5.60
N PRO A 334 -14.57 -5.92 6.65
CA PRO A 334 -14.79 -5.33 7.97
C PRO A 334 -14.90 -3.79 7.89
N MET A 335 -15.48 -3.18 8.91
CA MET A 335 -15.65 -1.72 8.99
C MET A 335 -14.30 -1.02 8.75
N SER A 336 -14.19 -0.26 7.66
CA SER A 336 -12.93 0.29 7.17
C SER A 336 -13.14 1.52 6.30
N ASN A 337 -12.13 2.38 6.23
CA ASN A 337 -12.15 3.60 5.41
C ASN A 337 -11.58 3.31 4.02
N MET A 338 -12.43 2.76 3.17
CA MET A 338 -12.08 2.35 1.82
C MET A 338 -12.75 3.24 0.79
N SER A 339 -12.19 3.27 -0.41
CA SER A 339 -12.73 3.96 -1.57
C SER A 339 -12.58 3.05 -2.77
N MET A 340 -13.50 3.16 -3.72
CA MET A 340 -13.46 2.38 -4.95
C MET A 340 -13.00 3.28 -6.08
N VAL A 341 -11.96 2.87 -6.78
CA VAL A 341 -11.40 3.60 -7.91
C VAL A 341 -11.32 2.72 -9.15
N GLU A 342 -11.66 3.29 -10.29
CA GLU A 342 -11.52 2.66 -11.61
C GLU A 342 -10.31 3.28 -12.30
N LEU A 343 -9.33 2.44 -12.65
CA LEU A 343 -8.13 2.80 -13.38
C LEU A 343 -8.28 2.39 -14.84
N THR A 344 -8.21 3.37 -15.74
CA THR A 344 -8.21 3.15 -17.19
C THR A 344 -6.87 3.61 -17.77
N PRO A 345 -6.00 2.70 -18.23
CA PRO A 345 -4.73 3.07 -18.84
C PRO A 345 -4.92 3.95 -20.08
N PHE A 346 -4.06 4.94 -20.29
CA PHE A 346 -4.09 5.76 -21.50
C PHE A 346 -3.63 4.97 -22.73
N ALA A 347 -4.11 5.36 -23.91
CA ALA A 347 -3.61 4.83 -25.19
C ALA A 347 -2.12 5.15 -25.38
N LYS A 348 -1.75 6.38 -25.04
CA LYS A 348 -0.38 6.86 -25.05
C LYS A 348 -0.05 7.47 -23.70
N CYS A 349 1.13 7.13 -23.18
CA CYS A 349 1.66 7.75 -21.98
C CYS A 349 1.80 9.27 -22.20
N LYS A 350 1.48 10.08 -21.19
CA LYS A 350 1.61 11.55 -21.28
C LYS A 350 3.06 12.02 -21.27
N ILE A 351 3.98 11.15 -20.86
CA ILE A 351 5.40 11.44 -20.85
C ILE A 351 6.07 10.90 -22.12
N THR A 352 7.12 11.60 -22.52
CA THR A 352 7.91 11.32 -23.73
C THR A 352 9.37 11.07 -23.41
N ALA A 353 9.85 11.56 -22.25
CA ALA A 353 11.14 11.16 -21.71
C ALA A 353 11.18 9.64 -21.46
N PRO A 354 12.36 9.00 -21.57
CA PRO A 354 12.52 7.61 -21.18
C PRO A 354 12.03 7.37 -19.75
N TRP A 355 11.34 6.24 -19.53
CA TRP A 355 10.68 5.95 -18.25
C TRP A 355 11.64 6.02 -17.06
N GLU A 356 12.84 5.47 -17.21
CA GLU A 356 13.88 5.47 -16.17
C GLU A 356 14.35 6.88 -15.82
N THR A 357 14.48 7.75 -16.82
CA THR A 357 14.87 9.16 -16.62
C THR A 357 13.78 9.94 -15.92
N PHE A 358 12.53 9.79 -16.38
CA PHE A 358 11.38 10.41 -15.72
C PHE A 358 11.27 9.96 -14.26
N ASP A 359 11.43 8.66 -14.02
CA ASP A 359 11.38 8.08 -12.69
C ASP A 359 12.48 8.61 -11.77
N TYR A 360 13.71 8.67 -12.27
CA TYR A 360 14.86 9.24 -11.57
C TYR A 360 14.62 10.70 -11.18
N ILE A 361 14.15 11.53 -12.12
CA ILE A 361 13.85 12.95 -11.87
C ILE A 361 12.74 13.11 -10.84
N CYS A 362 11.66 12.33 -10.93
CA CYS A 362 10.61 12.33 -9.92
C CYS A 362 11.17 12.01 -8.53
N LYS A 363 11.98 10.95 -8.41
CA LYS A 363 12.61 10.56 -7.14
C LYS A 363 13.52 11.66 -6.60
N ALA A 364 14.41 12.20 -7.43
CA ALA A 364 15.37 13.22 -7.02
C ALA A 364 14.70 14.51 -6.54
N LEU A 365 13.73 15.02 -7.32
CA LEU A 365 13.05 16.28 -7.01
C LEU A 365 12.07 16.17 -5.83
N LEU A 366 11.42 15.02 -5.65
CA LEU A 366 10.42 14.87 -4.58
C LEU A 366 11.04 14.68 -3.18
N ILE A 367 12.35 14.43 -3.08
CA ILE A 367 13.08 14.47 -1.78
C ILE A 367 12.94 15.86 -1.14
N HIS A 368 13.06 16.92 -1.94
CA HIS A 368 12.91 18.30 -1.49
C HIS A 368 11.71 18.98 -2.16
N ARG A 369 10.54 18.34 -2.10
CA ARG A 369 9.30 18.74 -2.78
C ARG A 369 8.83 20.20 -2.62
N THR A 370 9.28 20.90 -1.58
CA THR A 370 8.96 22.32 -1.31
C THR A 370 10.03 23.31 -1.77
N THR A 371 11.16 22.81 -2.30
CA THR A 371 12.24 23.64 -2.81
C THR A 371 12.00 23.96 -4.28
N PRO A 372 12.16 25.21 -4.74
CA PRO A 372 12.01 25.54 -6.16
C PRO A 372 13.01 24.80 -7.06
N LEU A 373 12.61 24.51 -8.29
CA LEU A 373 13.40 23.75 -9.27
C LEU A 373 14.81 24.32 -9.45
N TYR A 374 14.94 25.64 -9.64
CA TYR A 374 16.24 26.30 -9.90
C TYR A 374 17.30 26.00 -8.83
N ARG A 375 16.86 25.76 -7.59
CA ARG A 375 17.75 25.47 -6.46
C ARG A 375 18.06 23.97 -6.38
N GLN A 376 17.11 23.11 -6.74
CA GLN A 376 17.27 21.65 -6.67
C GLN A 376 18.14 21.07 -7.77
N MET A 377 18.17 21.66 -8.97
CA MET A 377 18.92 21.08 -10.09
C MET A 377 20.40 20.84 -9.77
N ARG A 378 21.00 21.66 -8.90
CA ARG A 378 22.39 21.49 -8.43
C ARG A 378 22.63 20.19 -7.64
N GLN A 379 21.58 19.60 -7.08
CA GLN A 379 21.63 18.40 -6.24
C GLN A 379 21.41 17.11 -7.03
N ILE A 380 20.79 17.20 -8.23
CA ILE A 380 20.51 16.03 -9.07
C ILE A 380 21.82 15.46 -9.60
N ALA A 381 22.65 16.32 -10.21
CA ALA A 381 23.96 15.95 -10.71
C ALA A 381 24.88 17.17 -10.82
N SER A 382 26.19 16.93 -10.82
CA SER A 382 27.20 17.98 -10.97
C SER A 382 27.04 18.72 -12.29
N GLY A 383 26.69 20.00 -12.25
CA GLY A 383 26.48 20.82 -13.45
C GLY A 383 25.05 20.81 -14.00
N ALA A 384 24.13 20.06 -13.41
CA ALA A 384 22.75 19.94 -13.89
C ALA A 384 21.95 21.25 -13.84
N TYR A 385 22.45 22.30 -13.19
CA TYR A 385 21.87 23.64 -13.29
C TYR A 385 21.86 24.20 -14.72
N LYS A 386 22.70 23.71 -15.63
CA LYS A 386 22.67 24.10 -17.04
C LYS A 386 21.37 23.69 -17.74
N ILE A 387 20.72 22.62 -17.29
CA ILE A 387 19.41 22.18 -17.79
C ILE A 387 18.34 23.27 -17.60
N LEU A 388 18.55 24.20 -16.65
CA LEU A 388 17.66 25.33 -16.44
C LEU A 388 17.61 26.29 -17.65
N GLU A 389 18.56 26.22 -18.58
CA GLU A 389 18.54 26.99 -19.83
C GLU A 389 17.45 26.49 -20.79
N ASP A 390 17.07 25.21 -20.70
CA ASP A 390 16.09 24.55 -21.58
C ASP A 390 14.65 24.58 -21.04
N VAL A 391 14.41 25.19 -19.88
CA VAL A 391 13.08 25.26 -19.23
C VAL A 391 12.64 26.72 -19.04
N SER A 392 11.33 26.95 -19.02
CA SER A 392 10.76 28.30 -18.85
C SER A 392 11.05 28.87 -17.45
N ASP A 393 11.15 30.20 -17.34
CA ASP A 393 11.39 30.87 -16.06
C ASP A 393 10.28 30.61 -15.03
N GLU A 394 9.03 30.44 -15.49
CA GLU A 394 7.92 30.05 -14.63
C GLU A 394 8.17 28.69 -13.97
N LEU A 395 8.60 27.69 -14.76
CA LEU A 395 8.86 26.34 -14.26
C LEU A 395 10.04 26.31 -13.28
N LYS A 396 11.05 27.17 -13.49
CA LYS A 396 12.21 27.29 -12.57
C LYS A 396 11.79 27.68 -11.15
N LEU A 397 10.74 28.50 -11.03
CA LEU A 397 10.24 29.00 -9.75
C LEU A 397 9.28 28.03 -9.06
N LYS A 398 8.69 27.07 -9.79
CA LYS A 398 7.80 26.07 -9.21
C LYS A 398 8.57 25.10 -8.32
N THR A 399 7.91 24.66 -7.25
CA THR A 399 8.34 23.52 -6.45
C THR A 399 7.80 22.23 -7.09
N PRO A 400 8.43 21.06 -6.89
CA PRO A 400 7.93 19.80 -7.42
C PRO A 400 6.50 19.48 -7.00
N ALA A 401 6.08 19.88 -5.79
CA ALA A 401 4.70 19.72 -5.37
C ALA A 401 3.71 20.53 -6.22
N GLN A 402 4.13 21.62 -6.87
CA GLN A 402 3.29 22.46 -7.71
C GLN A 402 3.27 22.05 -9.19
N MET A 403 4.19 21.17 -9.60
CA MET A 403 4.32 20.79 -11.01
C MET A 403 3.22 19.83 -11.47
N THR A 404 2.79 20.00 -12.72
CA THR A 404 2.01 18.97 -13.43
C THR A 404 2.93 17.83 -13.91
N VAL A 405 2.34 16.73 -14.39
CA VAL A 405 3.12 15.63 -14.97
C VAL A 405 3.83 16.03 -16.27
N GLU A 406 3.22 16.89 -17.07
CA GLU A 406 3.79 17.41 -18.31
C GLU A 406 5.01 18.31 -18.01
N GLU A 407 4.91 19.17 -17.00
CA GLU A 407 6.04 19.98 -16.54
C GLU A 407 7.19 19.14 -15.99
N MET A 408 6.87 18.10 -15.20
CA MET A 408 7.86 17.13 -14.73
C MET A 408 8.53 16.40 -15.90
N ASN A 409 7.77 16.05 -16.94
CA ASN A 409 8.30 15.44 -18.15
C ASN A 409 9.24 16.38 -18.92
N LEU A 410 8.93 17.68 -19.01
CA LEU A 410 9.85 18.65 -19.64
C LEU A 410 11.21 18.70 -18.93
N VAL A 411 11.23 18.63 -17.60
CA VAL A 411 12.49 18.55 -16.84
C VAL A 411 13.22 17.24 -17.14
N ALA A 412 12.50 16.12 -17.22
CA ALA A 412 13.07 14.82 -17.55
C ALA A 412 13.66 14.77 -18.97
N GLU A 413 12.98 15.35 -19.95
CA GLU A 413 13.48 15.46 -21.33
C GLU A 413 14.72 16.36 -21.43
N ALA A 414 14.71 17.49 -20.71
CA ALA A 414 15.86 18.39 -20.68
C ALA A 414 17.07 17.73 -20.02
N PHE A 415 16.84 16.94 -18.96
CA PHE A 415 17.87 16.10 -18.36
C PHE A 415 18.36 14.99 -19.31
N GLU A 416 17.46 14.37 -20.08
CA GLU A 416 17.82 13.34 -21.07
C GLU A 416 18.73 13.88 -22.17
N ARG A 417 18.45 15.10 -22.67
CA ARG A 417 19.24 15.76 -23.73
C ARG A 417 20.56 16.34 -23.23
N TRP A 418 20.75 16.45 -21.92
CA TRP A 418 21.92 17.09 -21.34
C TRP A 418 23.18 16.25 -21.60
N PRO A 419 24.21 16.78 -22.30
CA PRO A 419 25.38 15.99 -22.72
C PRO A 419 26.21 15.37 -21.59
N PHE A 420 26.05 15.89 -20.37
CA PHE A 420 26.75 15.42 -19.16
C PHE A 420 25.83 14.67 -18.20
N ARG A 421 24.67 14.22 -18.68
CA ARG A 421 23.80 13.32 -17.93
C ARG A 421 24.60 12.07 -17.50
N PRO A 422 24.53 11.65 -16.23
CA PRO A 422 25.13 10.40 -15.79
C PRO A 422 24.53 9.21 -16.56
N ASP A 423 25.38 8.32 -17.06
CA ASP A 423 24.93 7.09 -17.73
C ASP A 423 24.16 6.17 -16.78
N VAL A 424 24.58 6.15 -15.51
CA VAL A 424 23.95 5.35 -14.46
C VAL A 424 23.12 6.26 -13.56
N LEU A 425 21.80 6.18 -13.71
CA LEU A 425 20.85 6.99 -12.94
C LEU A 425 20.54 6.42 -11.55
N GLN A 426 20.69 5.10 -11.37
CA GLN A 426 20.44 4.45 -10.10
C GLN A 426 21.78 4.15 -9.43
N THR A 427 22.09 4.84 -8.33
CA THR A 427 23.05 4.28 -7.37
C THR A 427 22.30 3.15 -6.66
N GLU A 428 22.60 1.90 -7.01
CA GLU A 428 22.20 0.73 -6.23
C GLU A 428 22.48 1.06 -4.75
N ALA A 429 21.46 0.89 -3.90
CA ALA A 429 21.71 0.88 -2.47
C ALA A 429 22.78 -0.20 -2.21
N PRO A 430 23.75 0.03 -1.29
CA PRO A 430 24.73 -0.99 -0.95
C PRO A 430 24.00 -2.31 -0.66
N GLU A 431 24.48 -3.40 -1.26
CA GLU A 431 23.93 -4.74 -1.04
C GLU A 431 23.78 -4.99 0.48
N PRO A 432 22.70 -5.62 0.97
CA PRO A 432 22.55 -5.94 2.37
C PRO A 432 23.74 -6.81 2.83
N GLY A 433 24.64 -6.23 3.63
CA GLY A 433 25.90 -6.87 4.06
C GLY A 433 27.17 -6.21 3.52
N ASP A 434 27.03 -5.17 2.70
CA ASP A 434 28.16 -4.38 2.24
C ASP A 434 28.67 -3.47 3.37
N THR A 435 29.73 -3.93 4.05
CA THR A 435 30.37 -3.24 5.17
C THR A 435 31.35 -2.15 4.74
N ARG A 436 31.50 -1.93 3.43
CA ARG A 436 32.39 -0.90 2.89
C ARG A 436 31.97 0.48 3.37
N SER A 437 32.94 1.26 3.84
CA SER A 437 32.77 2.65 4.21
C SER A 437 32.27 3.49 3.04
N GLY A 438 31.66 4.64 3.32
CA GLY A 438 31.10 5.52 2.28
C GLY A 438 32.12 6.05 1.25
N SER A 439 33.42 5.96 1.53
CA SER A 439 34.51 6.21 0.56
C SER A 439 34.81 4.99 -0.31
N GLU A 440 34.78 3.79 0.26
CA GLU A 440 35.04 2.53 -0.44
C GLU A 440 33.91 2.17 -1.41
N LEU A 441 32.65 2.44 -1.04
CA LEU A 441 31.50 2.31 -1.94
C LEU A 441 31.63 3.24 -3.15
N ARG A 442 32.01 4.50 -2.92
CA ARG A 442 32.22 5.48 -4.00
C ARG A 442 33.33 5.04 -4.95
N GLN A 443 34.44 4.54 -4.41
CA GLN A 443 35.54 4.05 -5.22
C GLN A 443 35.19 2.74 -5.96
N TYR A 444 34.43 1.84 -5.35
CA TYR A 444 33.94 0.63 -6.00
C TYR A 444 33.05 0.94 -7.21
N TYR A 445 32.07 1.84 -7.06
CA TYR A 445 31.23 2.26 -8.18
C TYR A 445 32.01 3.03 -9.24
N GLN A 446 32.96 3.91 -8.86
CA GLN A 446 33.85 4.59 -9.80
C GLN A 446 34.74 3.61 -10.59
N ASN A 447 35.25 2.57 -9.93
CA ASN A 447 36.05 1.51 -10.58
C ASN A 447 35.18 0.64 -11.52
N ARG A 448 33.92 0.41 -11.17
CA ARG A 448 32.97 -0.34 -12.01
C ARG A 448 32.56 0.47 -13.25
N ILE A 449 32.42 1.79 -13.11
CA ILE A 449 32.11 2.72 -14.21
C ILE A 449 33.33 2.87 -15.15
N SER A 450 34.54 2.95 -14.61
CA SER A 450 35.78 3.06 -15.41
C SER A 450 36.26 1.73 -16.01
N GLY A 451 35.76 0.59 -15.54
CA GLY A 451 36.12 -0.75 -15.99
C GLY A 451 35.32 -1.30 -17.17
N ALA A 452 34.41 -0.54 -17.78
CA ALA A 452 33.69 -0.95 -18.98
C ALA A 452 34.56 -0.77 -20.25
N SER A 453 35.75 -1.36 -20.25
CA SER A 453 36.52 -1.65 -21.46
C SER A 453 37.51 -2.77 -21.16
N SER A 454 37.39 -3.85 -21.94
CA SER A 454 38.22 -5.07 -22.01
C SER A 454 37.96 -6.19 -20.98
N ASP A 455 37.39 -7.26 -21.54
CA ASP A 455 37.62 -8.68 -21.26
C ASP A 455 36.95 -9.43 -20.09
N LYS A 456 36.10 -10.37 -20.54
CA LYS A 456 35.89 -11.76 -20.09
C LYS A 456 35.30 -12.01 -18.70
N TRP A 457 33.99 -12.30 -18.75
CA TRP A 457 33.26 -13.13 -17.80
C TRP A 457 33.93 -14.51 -17.64
N GLY A 458 34.48 -14.78 -16.46
CA GLY A 458 34.76 -16.14 -16.00
C GLY A 458 33.47 -16.77 -15.48
N MET A 459 32.88 -17.69 -16.25
CA MET A 459 31.85 -18.59 -15.74
C MET A 459 32.46 -19.75 -14.94
N PRO A 460 31.79 -20.23 -13.88
CA PRO A 460 32.26 -21.35 -13.06
C PRO A 460 32.22 -22.69 -13.82
N ASP A 461 33.23 -23.51 -13.54
CA ASP A 461 33.71 -24.65 -14.32
C ASP A 461 32.93 -25.96 -14.06
N THR A 462 31.60 -25.90 -14.11
CA THR A 462 30.75 -27.08 -13.96
C THR A 462 29.66 -27.07 -15.02
N LEU A 463 30.00 -27.49 -16.24
CA LEU A 463 29.13 -28.12 -17.26
C LEU A 463 29.88 -28.17 -18.61
N LYS A 464 30.95 -28.97 -18.67
CA LYS A 464 31.53 -29.44 -19.93
C LYS A 464 31.81 -30.94 -19.84
N LYS A 465 30.75 -31.76 -19.92
CA LYS A 465 30.87 -33.15 -20.37
C LYS A 465 29.62 -33.57 -21.13
N LYS A 466 29.88 -34.13 -22.31
CA LYS A 466 29.02 -34.92 -23.22
C LYS A 466 28.34 -34.17 -24.37
N SER A 467 29.06 -34.06 -25.48
CA SER A 467 28.56 -34.46 -26.81
C SER A 467 29.69 -34.50 -27.85
N SER A 468 30.31 -35.68 -28.02
CA SER A 468 30.80 -36.16 -29.33
C SER A 468 31.39 -37.58 -29.16
N ILE A 469 30.78 -38.51 -29.90
CA ILE A 469 30.84 -39.99 -29.91
C ILE A 469 29.84 -40.65 -28.96
#